data_AF-G9FRT7-F1
#
_entry.id   AF-G9FRT7-F1
#
_cell.length_a   1.000
_cell.length_b   1.000
_cell.length_c   1.000
_cell.angle_alpha   90.00
_cell.angle_beta   90.00
_cell.angle_gamma   90.00
#
_symmetry.space_group_name_H-M   'P 1'
#
loop_
_entity.id
_entity.type
_entity.pdbx_description
1 polymer ?
#
loop_
_entity_poly.entity_id
_entity_poly.type
_entity_poly.pdbx_seq_one_letter_code
_entity_poly.pdbx_strand_id
1 'polypeptide(L)'
;GEADVVFTSTASETPLFMKDDVKDFPPASQIVGGHRLFIDISVPRNVGSCVSEVESVRLYNVDDLKEVVAANKEDRQRKAMEAQVIITEELNQFEAWRDSLETVPTIKKLRAYAERIRVAEL
;
A
#
# COMPACT_ATOMS: atom_id res chain seq x y z
N GLY A 1 -16.11 -25.67 3.44
CA GLY A 1 -16.59 -24.57 2.58
C GLY A 1 -16.89 -25.09 1.19
N GLU A 2 -17.79 -24.43 0.47
CA GLU A 2 -18.19 -24.81 -0.90
C GLU A 2 -17.28 -24.22 -2.00
N ALA A 3 -16.35 -23.32 -1.63
CA ALA A 3 -15.49 -22.64 -2.59
C ALA A 3 -14.20 -23.43 -2.89
N ASP A 4 -13.76 -23.34 -4.15
CA ASP A 4 -12.47 -23.85 -4.64
C ASP A 4 -11.32 -22.84 -4.44
N VAL A 5 -11.65 -21.54 -4.49
CA VAL A 5 -10.71 -20.43 -4.28
C VAL A 5 -11.28 -19.47 -3.24
N VAL A 6 -10.44 -19.07 -2.29
CA VAL A 6 -10.79 -18.15 -1.20
C VAL A 6 -9.86 -16.94 -1.28
N PHE A 7 -10.44 -15.74 -1.45
CA PHE A 7 -9.72 -14.48 -1.34
C PHE A 7 -9.90 -13.91 0.05
N THR A 8 -8.80 -13.52 0.69
CA THR A 8 -8.85 -12.80 1.98
C THR A 8 -8.24 -11.42 1.83
N SER A 9 -8.98 -10.41 2.29
CA SER A 9 -8.69 -8.98 2.08
C SER A 9 -9.30 -8.10 3.18
N THR A 10 -9.33 -8.61 4.41
CA THR A 10 -9.87 -7.87 5.56
C THR A 10 -8.78 -7.08 6.27
N ALA A 11 -9.19 -6.17 7.16
CA ALA A 11 -8.32 -5.40 8.04
C ALA A 11 -8.01 -6.10 9.38
N SER A 12 -8.23 -7.41 9.49
CA SER A 12 -7.96 -8.16 10.73
C SER A 12 -6.48 -8.10 11.11
N GLU A 13 -6.20 -7.87 12.41
CA GLU A 13 -4.85 -7.92 12.96
C GLU A 13 -4.38 -9.34 13.27
N THR A 14 -5.31 -10.30 13.36
CA THR A 14 -5.05 -11.72 13.59
C THR A 14 -5.51 -12.58 12.42
N PRO A 15 -4.87 -13.72 12.13
CA PRO A 15 -5.34 -14.61 11.07
C PRO A 15 -6.75 -15.13 11.36
N LEU A 16 -7.58 -15.13 10.31
CA LEU A 16 -8.96 -15.64 10.30
C LEU A 16 -9.01 -17.15 10.04
N PHE A 17 -7.99 -17.70 9.39
CA PHE A 17 -7.86 -19.13 9.12
C PHE A 17 -6.54 -19.65 9.66
N MET A 18 -6.62 -20.64 10.53
CA MET A 18 -5.52 -21.47 11.02
C MET A 18 -5.71 -22.90 10.53
N LYS A 19 -4.67 -23.72 10.65
CA LYS A 19 -4.66 -25.13 10.20
C LYS A 19 -5.88 -25.92 10.68
N ASP A 20 -6.28 -25.74 11.94
CA ASP A 20 -7.42 -26.44 12.53
C ASP A 20 -8.76 -26.05 11.92
N ASP A 21 -8.89 -24.84 11.39
CA ASP A 21 -10.12 -24.39 10.73
C ASP A 21 -10.28 -25.04 9.35
N VAL A 22 -9.18 -25.37 8.68
CA VAL A 22 -9.16 -25.79 7.26
C VAL A 22 -9.03 -27.29 7.06
N LYS A 23 -8.43 -28.01 8.01
CA LYS A 23 -8.14 -29.46 7.88
C LYS A 23 -9.40 -30.31 7.62
N ASP A 24 -10.53 -29.89 8.16
CA ASP A 24 -11.81 -30.61 8.09
C ASP A 24 -12.72 -30.08 6.97
N PHE A 25 -12.22 -29.16 6.14
CA PHE A 25 -13.01 -28.71 5.01
C PHE A 25 -13.22 -29.86 4.01
N PRO A 26 -14.39 -29.92 3.36
CA PRO A 26 -14.57 -30.82 2.23
C PRO A 26 -13.53 -30.50 1.15
N PRO A 27 -13.08 -31.54 0.41
CA PRO A 27 -12.17 -31.38 -0.71
C PRO A 27 -12.69 -30.34 -1.71
N ALA A 28 -11.78 -29.62 -2.34
CA ALA A 28 -12.15 -28.79 -3.49
C ALA A 28 -12.60 -29.68 -4.67
N SER A 29 -13.28 -29.07 -5.63
CA SER A 29 -13.72 -29.75 -6.85
C SER A 29 -12.55 -30.40 -7.58
N GLN A 30 -12.80 -31.58 -8.15
CA GLN A 30 -11.82 -32.24 -9.02
C GLN A 30 -11.56 -31.44 -10.31
N ILE A 31 -12.48 -30.53 -10.69
CA ILE A 31 -12.31 -29.61 -11.83
C ILE A 31 -11.07 -28.72 -11.62
N VAL A 32 -10.76 -28.36 -10.37
CA VAL A 32 -9.57 -27.56 -9.99
C VAL A 32 -8.42 -28.43 -9.46
N GLY A 33 -8.50 -29.75 -9.63
CA GLY A 33 -7.47 -30.69 -9.18
C GLY A 33 -7.53 -31.05 -7.68
N GLY A 34 -8.66 -30.80 -7.01
CA GLY A 34 -8.88 -31.23 -5.62
C GLY A 34 -8.16 -30.39 -4.56
N HIS A 35 -7.43 -29.35 -4.95
CA HIS A 35 -6.78 -28.42 -4.02
C HIS A 35 -7.56 -27.12 -3.89
N ARG A 36 -7.80 -26.66 -2.66
CA ARG A 36 -8.36 -25.34 -2.37
C ARG A 36 -7.26 -24.29 -2.39
N LEU A 37 -7.46 -23.21 -3.13
CA LEU A 37 -6.51 -22.09 -3.17
C LEU A 37 -6.94 -21.01 -2.17
N PHE A 38 -6.01 -20.57 -1.34
CA PHE A 38 -6.13 -19.35 -0.55
C PHE A 38 -5.23 -18.28 -1.16
N ILE A 39 -5.81 -17.12 -1.46
CA ILE A 39 -5.11 -15.94 -1.96
C ILE A 39 -5.28 -14.85 -0.89
N ASP A 40 -4.23 -14.64 -0.11
CA ASP A 40 -4.19 -13.66 0.98
C ASP A 40 -3.51 -12.37 0.51
N ILE A 41 -4.32 -11.35 0.27
CA ILE A 41 -3.86 -10.02 -0.12
C ILE A 41 -3.85 -9.03 1.06
N SER A 42 -4.01 -9.51 2.29
CA SER A 42 -4.00 -8.69 3.50
C SER A 42 -2.61 -8.57 4.14
N VAL A 43 -2.35 -7.40 4.74
CA VAL A 43 -1.19 -7.13 5.59
C VAL A 43 -1.70 -6.35 6.82
N PRO A 44 -1.72 -6.95 8.05
CA PRO A 44 -1.28 -8.30 8.43
C PRO A 44 -2.07 -9.45 7.77
N ARG A 45 -1.45 -10.64 7.69
CA ARG A 45 -2.03 -11.80 7.00
C ARG A 45 -3.32 -12.28 7.64
N ASN A 46 -4.32 -12.56 6.80
CA ASN A 46 -5.58 -13.15 7.20
C ASN A 46 -5.53 -14.68 7.24
N VAL A 47 -4.53 -15.31 6.61
CA VAL A 47 -4.34 -16.77 6.65
C VAL A 47 -3.01 -17.09 7.34
N GLY A 48 -3.07 -17.94 8.38
CA GLY A 48 -1.89 -18.39 9.08
C GLY A 48 -0.98 -19.22 8.17
N SER A 49 0.34 -19.06 8.27
CA SER A 49 1.28 -19.84 7.45
C SER A 49 1.16 -21.35 7.66
N CYS A 50 0.69 -21.79 8.83
CA CYS A 50 0.44 -23.21 9.11
C CYS A 50 -0.61 -23.85 8.18
N VAL A 51 -1.45 -23.06 7.51
CA VAL A 51 -2.45 -23.56 6.56
C VAL A 51 -1.80 -24.22 5.34
N SER A 52 -0.58 -23.82 4.95
CA SER A 52 0.14 -24.47 3.85
C SER A 52 0.60 -25.90 4.15
N GLU A 53 0.52 -26.34 5.41
CA GLU A 53 0.81 -27.71 5.81
C GLU A 53 -0.34 -28.68 5.54
N VAL A 54 -1.53 -28.17 5.19
CA VAL A 54 -2.69 -28.99 4.79
C VAL A 54 -2.53 -29.39 3.33
N GLU A 55 -2.40 -30.68 3.05
CA GLU A 55 -2.09 -31.22 1.72
C GLU A 55 -3.13 -30.82 0.64
N SER A 56 -4.39 -30.69 1.02
CA SER A 56 -5.48 -30.27 0.14
C SER A 56 -5.54 -28.76 -0.09
N VAL A 57 -4.55 -27.99 0.38
CA VAL A 57 -4.54 -26.52 0.31
C VAL A 57 -3.29 -25.98 -0.37
N ARG A 58 -3.46 -24.91 -1.14
CA ARG A 58 -2.39 -24.04 -1.63
C ARG A 58 -2.60 -22.65 -1.08
N LEU A 59 -1.57 -22.04 -0.51
CA LEU A 59 -1.61 -20.68 0.02
C LEU A 59 -0.67 -19.79 -0.78
N TYR A 60 -1.19 -18.67 -1.26
CA TYR A 60 -0.45 -17.59 -1.90
C TYR A 60 -0.71 -16.29 -1.13
N ASN A 61 0.33 -15.49 -0.94
CA ASN A 61 0.25 -14.18 -0.32
C ASN A 61 0.76 -13.08 -1.27
N VAL A 62 0.77 -11.83 -0.79
CA VAL A 62 1.22 -10.66 -1.56
C VAL A 62 2.65 -10.78 -2.11
N ASP A 63 3.54 -11.53 -1.47
CA ASP A 63 4.91 -11.73 -1.95
C ASP A 63 4.96 -12.71 -3.13
N ASP A 64 4.19 -13.80 -3.08
CA ASP A 64 4.12 -14.78 -4.18
C ASP A 64 3.54 -14.16 -5.46
N LEU A 65 2.60 -13.22 -5.31
CA LEU A 65 2.01 -12.51 -6.44
C LEU A 65 3.01 -11.58 -7.13
N LYS A 66 4.07 -11.11 -6.46
CA LYS A 66 5.09 -10.23 -7.06
C LYS A 66 5.87 -10.93 -8.17
N GLU A 67 6.09 -12.25 -8.05
CA GLU A 67 6.83 -13.04 -9.04
C GLU A 67 6.08 -13.19 -10.37
N VAL A 68 4.74 -13.20 -10.33
CA VAL A 68 3.89 -13.37 -11.52
C VAL A 68 3.86 -12.12 -12.41
N VAL A 69 4.19 -10.93 -11.88
CA VAL A 69 4.04 -9.66 -12.62
C VAL A 69 5.24 -9.32 -13.53
N ALA A 70 6.11 -10.28 -13.82
CA ALA A 70 7.27 -10.08 -14.71
C ALA A 70 6.87 -9.72 -16.16
N ALA A 71 5.66 -10.08 -16.62
CA ALA A 71 5.23 -9.90 -17.99
C ALA A 71 4.93 -8.43 -18.41
N ASN A 72 4.79 -7.50 -17.45
CA ASN A 72 4.49 -6.08 -17.74
C ASN A 72 5.64 -5.13 -17.40
N LYS A 73 6.88 -5.64 -17.38
CA LYS A 73 8.05 -4.88 -16.91
C LYS A 73 8.31 -3.61 -17.73
N GLU A 74 8.23 -3.71 -19.06
CA GLU A 74 8.52 -2.58 -19.97
C GLU A 74 7.44 -1.48 -19.87
N ASP A 75 6.16 -1.87 -19.89
CA ASP A 75 5.05 -0.94 -19.68
C ASP A 75 5.09 -0.29 -18.30
N ARG A 76 5.46 -1.06 -17.26
CA ARG A 76 5.64 -0.53 -15.90
C ARG A 76 6.81 0.46 -15.86
N GLN A 77 7.92 0.18 -16.54
CA GLN A 77 9.07 1.08 -16.60
C GLN A 77 8.72 2.39 -17.32
N ARG A 78 8.00 2.33 -18.45
CA ARG A 78 7.54 3.52 -19.16
C ARG A 78 6.65 4.39 -18.28
N LYS A 79 5.61 3.81 -17.67
CA LYS A 79 4.71 4.53 -16.75
C LYS A 79 5.44 5.10 -15.54
N ALA A 80 6.43 4.37 -15.00
CA ALA A 80 7.26 4.86 -13.90
C ALA A 80 8.09 6.09 -14.32
N MET A 81 8.64 6.10 -15.54
CA MET A 81 9.39 7.23 -16.06
C MET A 81 8.49 8.47 -16.29
N GLU A 82 7.29 8.27 -16.83
CA GLU A 82 6.28 9.33 -16.96
C GLU A 82 5.89 9.91 -15.58
N ALA A 83 5.65 9.05 -14.59
CA ALA A 83 5.35 9.47 -13.22
C ALA A 83 6.52 10.21 -12.56
N GLN A 84 7.77 9.83 -12.85
CA GLN A 84 8.95 10.47 -12.30
C GLN A 84 9.09 11.93 -12.75
N VAL A 85 8.66 12.27 -13.97
CA VAL A 85 8.62 13.66 -14.45
C VAL A 85 7.70 14.49 -13.56
N ILE A 86 6.47 14.00 -13.34
CA ILE A 86 5.48 14.66 -12.49
C ILE A 86 6.01 14.84 -11.06
N ILE A 87 6.59 13.78 -10.47
CA ILE A 87 7.17 13.85 -9.12
C ILE A 87 8.26 14.93 -9.03
N THR A 88 9.11 15.03 -10.05
CA THR A 88 10.22 16.00 -10.07
C THR A 88 9.71 17.43 -10.19
N GLU A 89 8.71 17.66 -11.04
CA GLU A 89 8.06 18.97 -11.18
C GLU A 89 7.38 19.41 -9.89
N GLU A 90 6.63 18.52 -9.25
CA GLU A 90 5.95 18.80 -7.98
C GLU A 90 6.94 18.99 -6.81
N LEU A 91 8.05 18.26 -6.80
CA LEU A 91 9.10 18.45 -5.81
C LEU A 91 9.71 19.85 -5.92
N ASN A 92 10.06 20.30 -7.13
CA ASN A 92 10.61 21.63 -7.35
C ASN A 92 9.61 22.73 -6.96
N GLN A 93 8.33 22.55 -7.28
CA GLN A 93 7.27 23.46 -6.85
C GLN A 93 7.13 23.50 -5.32
N PHE A 94 7.18 22.34 -4.66
CA PHE A 94 7.13 22.24 -3.22
C PHE A 94 8.34 22.90 -2.54
N GLU A 95 9.55 22.71 -3.07
CA GLU A 95 10.76 23.36 -2.55
C GLU A 95 10.70 24.87 -2.73
N ALA A 96 10.32 25.36 -3.92
CA ALA A 96 10.14 26.79 -4.16
C ALA A 96 9.07 27.40 -3.24
N TRP A 97 7.97 26.69 -3.02
CA TRP A 97 6.94 27.08 -2.07
C TRP A 97 7.48 27.13 -0.64
N ARG A 98 8.22 26.10 -0.20
CA ARG A 98 8.83 26.03 1.13
C ARG A 98 9.80 27.19 1.35
N ASP A 99 10.67 27.46 0.39
CA ASP A 99 11.67 28.54 0.49
C ASP A 99 11.00 29.92 0.51
N SER A 100 9.86 30.08 -0.19
CA SER A 100 9.07 31.32 -0.11
C SER A 100 8.57 31.63 1.31
N LEU A 101 8.33 30.60 2.14
CA LEU A 101 7.88 30.77 3.52
C LEU A 101 8.97 31.36 4.42
N GLU A 102 10.26 31.26 4.06
CA GLU A 102 11.36 31.88 4.83
C GLU A 102 11.31 33.40 4.81
N THR A 103 10.65 34.00 3.81
CA THR A 103 10.50 35.45 3.70
C THR A 103 9.38 36.01 4.58
N VAL A 104 8.45 35.16 5.03
CA VAL A 104 7.27 35.55 5.82
C VAL A 104 7.63 36.21 7.16
N PRO A 105 8.58 35.69 7.97
CA PRO A 105 9.02 36.34 9.20
C PRO A 105 9.63 37.72 8.97
N THR A 106 10.37 37.90 7.87
CA THR A 106 11.01 39.18 7.53
C THR A 106 9.96 40.23 7.16
N ILE A 107 8.96 39.86 6.35
CA ILE A 107 7.82 40.73 6.02
C ILE A 107 7.07 41.13 7.29
N LYS A 108 6.85 40.19 8.22
CA LYS A 108 6.18 40.46 9.50
C LYS A 108 6.98 41.45 10.36
N LYS A 109 8.30 41.31 10.45
CA LYS A 109 9.20 42.23 11.17
C LYS A 109 9.18 43.64 10.56
N LEU A 110 9.20 43.74 9.23
CA LEU A 110 9.16 45.02 8.52
C LEU A 110 7.85 45.77 8.79
N ARG A 111 6.70 45.09 8.69
CA ARG A 111 5.39 45.67 9.04
C ARG A 111 5.33 46.14 10.48
N ALA A 112 5.83 45.33 11.42
CA ALA A 112 5.88 45.70 12.84
C ALA A 112 6.83 46.87 13.13
N TYR A 113 7.89 47.06 12.34
CA TYR A 113 8.77 48.23 12.43
C TYR A 113 8.07 49.49 11.92
N ALA A 114 7.44 49.42 10.75
CA ALA A 114 6.68 50.55 10.19
C ALA A 114 5.55 51.00 11.12
N GLU A 115 4.82 50.06 11.73
CA GLU A 115 3.74 50.39 12.66
C GLU A 115 4.26 51.08 13.94
N ARG A 116 5.44 50.69 14.43
CA ARG A 116 6.08 51.36 15.57
C ARG A 116 6.40 52.83 15.28
N ILE A 117 6.90 53.12 14.07
CA ILE A 117 7.17 54.50 13.64
C ILE A 117 5.86 55.29 13.55
N ARG A 118 4.84 54.73 12.88
CA ARG A 118 3.53 55.37 12.72
C ARG A 118 2.89 55.76 14.06
N VAL A 119 2.99 54.88 15.06
CA VAL A 119 2.47 55.15 16.41
C VAL A 119 3.30 56.19 17.16
N ALA A 120 4.61 56.25 16.94
CA ALA A 120 5.49 57.22 17.60
C ALA A 120 5.38 58.64 17.02
N GLU A 121 4.91 58.79 15.79
CA GLU A 121 4.66 60.09 15.12
C GLU A 121 3.23 60.64 15.32
N LEU A 122 2.38 59.93 16.07
CA LEU A 122 1.04 60.34 16.50
C LEU A 122 1.06 60.93 17.91
#